data_AF-A0A2E9YIL1-F1
#
_entry.id   AF-A0A2E9YIL1-F1
#
_cell.length_a   1.000
_cell.length_b   1.000
_cell.length_c   1.000
_cell.angle_alpha   90.00
_cell.angle_beta   90.00
_cell.angle_gamma   90.00
#
_symmetry.space_group_name_H-M   'P 1'
#
loop_
_entity.id
_entity.type
_entity.pdbx_description
1 polymer ?
#
loop_
_entity_poly.entity_id
_entity_poly.type
_entity_poly.pdbx_seq_one_letter_code
_entity_poly.pdbx_strand_id
1 'polypeptide(L)' 'MLENTSWLIFIGLGSIWLGSQIFWVGGLPRQLQRGEVRTAEKGSERAFLLFWRDQYSWIGITLISVGIIFVLIGVLS' A
#
# COMPACT_ATOMS: atom_id res chain seq x y z
N MET A 1 25.14 -15.63 11.49
CA MET A 1 23.72 -15.61 11.04
C MET A 1 23.29 -14.28 10.41
N LEU A 2 24.18 -13.28 10.24
CA LEU A 2 23.86 -11.96 9.66
C LEU A 2 24.21 -11.82 8.15
N GLU A 3 24.81 -12.84 7.53
CA GLU A 3 25.35 -12.71 6.15
C GLU A 3 24.30 -12.75 5.03
N ASN A 4 23.01 -12.90 5.32
CA ASN A 4 21.99 -13.11 4.29
C ASN A 4 20.69 -12.36 4.59
N THR A 5 20.77 -11.07 4.88
CA THR A 5 19.61 -10.16 4.98
C THR A 5 19.57 -9.17 3.81
N SER A 6 20.61 -9.08 2.99
CA SER A 6 20.68 -8.17 1.82
C SER A 6 19.53 -8.38 0.82
N TRP A 7 18.96 -9.59 0.74
CA TRP A 7 17.78 -9.88 -0.09
C TRP A 7 16.53 -9.09 0.36
N LEU A 8 16.44 -8.73 1.64
CA LEU A 8 15.36 -7.87 2.16
C LEU A 8 15.40 -6.48 1.53
N ILE A 9 16.58 -5.98 1.17
CA ILE A 9 16.71 -4.69 0.48
C ILE A 9 16.01 -4.77 -0.89
N PHE A 10 16.29 -5.81 -1.67
CA PHE A 10 15.69 -5.99 -2.99
C PHE A 10 14.17 -6.19 -2.93
N ILE A 11 13.68 -7.01 -1.99
CA ILE A 11 12.24 -7.18 -1.78
C ILE A 11 11.59 -5.89 -1.29
N GLY A 12 12.27 -5.17 -0.39
CA GLY A 12 11.80 -3.91 0.15
C GLY A 12 11.67 -2.84 -0.93
N LEU A 13 12.68 -2.67 -1.77
CA LEU A 13 12.65 -1.76 -2.92
C LEU A 13 11.58 -2.16 -3.94
N GLY A 14 11.42 -3.45 -4.24
CA GLY A 14 10.35 -3.95 -5.10
C GLY A 14 8.95 -3.65 -4.55
N SER A 15 8.77 -3.83 -3.23
CA SER A 15 7.52 -3.52 -2.53
C SER A 15 7.23 -2.01 -2.54
N ILE A 16 8.24 -1.17 -2.27
CA ILE A 16 8.10 0.29 -2.34
C ILE A 16 7.73 0.71 -3.76
N TRP A 17 8.40 0.18 -4.78
CA TRP A 17 8.10 0.50 -6.18
C TRP A 17 6.66 0.14 -6.55
N LEU A 18 6.25 -1.11 -6.30
CA LEU A 18 4.90 -1.59 -6.60
C LEU A 18 3.85 -0.81 -5.83
N GLY A 19 4.07 -0.61 -4.52
CA GLY A 19 3.17 0.15 -3.67
C GLY A 19 3.04 1.61 -4.12
N SER A 20 4.12 2.22 -4.59
CA SER A 20 4.12 3.59 -5.14
C SER A 20 3.31 3.68 -6.43
N GLN A 21 3.39 2.69 -7.33
CA GLN A 21 2.56 2.62 -8.54
C GLN A 21 1.06 2.50 -8.19
N ILE A 22 0.73 1.66 -7.19
CA ILE A 22 -0.64 1.52 -6.69
C ILE A 22 -1.13 2.83 -6.09
N PHE A 23 -0.31 3.49 -5.26
CA PHE A 23 -0.66 4.76 -4.65
C PHE A 23 -0.83 5.87 -5.70
N TRP A 24 0.00 5.90 -6.74
CA TRP A 24 -0.12 6.83 -7.85
C TRP A 24 -1.47 6.72 -8.57
N VAL A 25 -1.94 5.48 -8.79
CA VAL A 25 -3.21 5.21 -9.50
C VAL A 25 -4.43 5.34 -8.59
N GLY A 26 -4.38 4.76 -7.38
CA GLY A 26 -5.50 4.70 -6.44
C GLY A 26 -5.69 5.96 -5.61
N GLY A 27 -4.59 6.64 -5.29
CA GLY A 27 -4.49 7.73 -4.33
C GLY A 27 -4.60 7.25 -2.88
N LEU A 28 -4.96 8.18 -1.99
CA LEU A 28 -5.30 7.85 -0.60
C LEU A 28 -6.65 7.12 -0.52
N PRO A 29 -6.80 6.11 0.36
CA PRO A 29 -8.11 5.54 0.65
C PRO A 29 -9.03 6.61 1.26
N ARG A 30 -10.34 6.50 1.03
CA ARG A 30 -11.31 7.53 1.46
C ARG A 30 -11.26 7.84 2.95
N GLN A 31 -10.89 6.87 3.79
CA GLN A 31 -10.72 6.98 5.24
C GLN A 31 -9.63 8.00 5.63
N LEU A 32 -8.67 8.26 4.75
CA LEU A 32 -7.58 9.22 4.95
C LEU A 32 -7.78 10.53 4.17
N GLN A 33 -8.82 10.61 3.33
CA GLN A 33 -9.15 11.82 2.60
C GLN A 33 -9.91 12.79 3.50
N ARG A 34 -9.67 14.10 3.31
CA ARG A 34 -10.46 15.15 3.98
C ARG A 34 -11.76 15.41 3.22
N GLY A 35 -12.83 15.70 3.94
CA GLY A 35 -14.13 16.09 3.38
C GLY A 35 -15.18 14.99 3.48
N GLU A 36 -16.26 15.14 2.71
CA GLU A 36 -17.36 14.16 2.71
C GLU A 36 -16.94 12.82 2.12
N VAL A 37 -17.17 11.75 2.89
CA VAL A 37 -16.92 10.39 2.45
C VAL A 37 -17.97 10.04 1.39
N ARG A 38 -17.54 9.88 0.14
CA ARG A 38 -18.42 9.43 -0.95
C ARG A 38 -19.06 8.11 -0.58
N THR A 39 -20.39 8.04 -0.54
CA THR A 39 -21.14 6.81 -0.28
C THR A 39 -21.92 6.37 -1.51
N ALA A 40 -22.39 5.13 -1.51
CA ALA A 40 -23.29 4.56 -2.51
C ALA A 40 -24.30 3.65 -1.81
N GLU A 41 -25.39 3.33 -2.51
CA GLU A 41 -26.42 2.43 -1.98
C GLU A 41 -25.84 1.07 -1.60
N LYS A 42 -26.21 0.56 -0.43
CA LYS A 42 -25.73 -0.73 0.06
C LYS A 42 -26.16 -1.84 -0.90
N GLY A 43 -25.23 -2.74 -1.24
CA GLY A 43 -25.48 -3.82 -2.20
C GLY A 43 -25.38 -3.41 -3.67
N SER A 44 -25.20 -2.12 -3.99
CA SER A 44 -24.95 -1.68 -5.36
C SER A 44 -23.53 -2.03 -5.81
N GLU A 45 -23.37 -2.25 -7.12
CA GLU A 45 -22.06 -2.39 -7.77
C GLU A 45 -21.13 -1.21 -7.44
N ARG A 46 -21.69 0.00 -7.38
CA ARG A 46 -20.95 1.21 -7.06
C ARG A 46 -20.38 1.18 -5.64
N ALA A 47 -21.10 0.62 -4.67
CA ALA A 47 -20.59 0.44 -3.31
C ALA A 47 -19.42 -0.56 -3.28
N PHE A 48 -19.50 -1.63 -4.08
CA PHE A 48 -18.40 -2.60 -4.21
C PHE A 48 -17.16 -1.96 -4.84
N LEU A 49 -17.29 -1.22 -5.94
CA LEU A 49 -16.17 -0.53 -6.58
C LEU A 49 -15.49 0.48 -5.66
N LEU A 50 -16.30 1.22 -4.89
CA LEU A 50 -15.80 2.15 -3.88
C LEU A 50 -15.01 1.44 -2.77
N PHE A 51 -15.53 0.31 -2.26
CA PHE A 51 -14.81 -0.54 -1.30
C PHE A 51 -13.50 -1.08 -1.90
N TRP A 52 -13.55 -1.62 -3.12
CA TRP A 52 -12.40 -2.20 -3.78
C TRP A 52 -11.29 -1.18 -4.01
N ARG A 53 -11.66 0.05 -4.39
CA ARG A 53 -10.70 1.15 -4.53
C ARG A 53 -9.99 1.46 -3.21
N ASP A 54 -10.71 1.47 -2.08
CA ASP A 54 -10.09 1.70 -0.78
C ASP A 54 -9.12 0.56 -0.43
N GLN A 55 -9.53 -0.70 -0.62
CA GLN A 55 -8.67 -1.86 -0.37
C GLN A 55 -7.41 -1.82 -1.24
N TYR A 56 -7.56 -1.50 -2.53
CA TYR A 56 -6.44 -1.36 -3.44
C TYR A 56 -5.46 -0.27 -2.97
N SER A 57 -5.98 0.87 -2.52
CA SER A 57 -5.16 1.96 -1.98
C SER A 57 -4.44 1.54 -0.69
N TRP A 58 -5.10 0.79 0.19
CA TRP A 58 -4.50 0.23 1.41
C TRP A 58 -3.39 -0.79 1.12
N ILE A 59 -3.55 -1.62 0.09
CA ILE A 59 -2.47 -2.52 -0.37
C ILE A 59 -1.24 -1.71 -0.76
N GLY A 60 -1.41 -0.61 -1.50
CA GLY A 60 -0.31 0.27 -1.89
C GLY A 60 0.43 0.85 -0.68
N ILE A 61 -0.31 1.43 0.27
CA ILE A 61 0.27 2.00 1.51
C ILE A 61 0.99 0.93 2.33
N THR A 62 0.41 -0.27 2.42
CA THR A 62 0.99 -1.40 3.16
C THR A 62 2.30 -1.86 2.52
N LEU A 63 2.34 -2.02 1.20
CA LEU A 63 3.54 -2.39 0.47
C LEU A 63 4.67 -1.37 0.63
N ILE A 64 4.35 -0.07 0.57
CA ILE A 64 5.33 0.99 0.83
C ILE A 64 5.87 0.87 2.26
N SER A 65 4.97 0.76 3.25
CA SER A 65 5.34 0.74 4.66
C SER A 65 6.21 -0.46 5.02
N VAL A 66 5.77 -1.67 4.61
CA VAL A 66 6.53 -2.91 4.83
C VAL A 66 7.85 -2.89 4.04
N GLY A 67 7.82 -2.36 2.81
CA GLY A 67 9.03 -2.26 2.00
C GLY A 67 10.09 -1.35 2.63
N ILE A 68 9.69 -0.22 3.24
CA ILE A 68 10.59 0.64 4.02
C ILE A 68 11.19 -0.14 5.19
N ILE A 69 10.36 -0.88 5.95
CA ILE A 69 10.84 -1.69 7.08
C ILE A 69 11.87 -2.74 6.60
N PHE A 70 11.63 -3.42 5.48
CA PHE A 70 12.56 -4.41 4.94
C PHE A 70 13.88 -3.80 4.47
N VAL A 71 13.85 -2.63 3.83
CA VAL A 71 15.08 -1.90 3.48
C VAL A 71 15.85 -1.52 4.74
N LEU A 72 15.18 -0.99 5.77
CA LEU A 72 15.84 -0.61 7.03
C LEU A 72 16.47 -1.81 7.74
N ILE A 73 15.75 -2.93 7.84
CA ILE A 73 16.30 -4.17 8.42
C ILE A 73 17.51 -4.64 7.61
N GLY A 74 17.41 -4.67 6.28
CA GLY A 74 18.49 -5.13 5.41
C GLY A 74 19.73 -4.23 5.45
N VAL A 75 19.58 -2.92 5.67
CA VAL A 75 20.69 -1.97 5.79
C VAL A 75 21.35 -2.00 7.18
N LEU A 76 20.57 -2.26 8.23
CA LEU A 76 21.04 -2.24 9.63
C LEU A 76 21.56 -3.61 10.13
N SER A 77 21.41 -4.66 9.33
CA SER A 77 21.87 -6.03 9.63
C SER A 77 23.25 -6.28 9.03
#